data_AF-A0A2V7R877-F1
#
_entry.id   AF-A0A2V7R877-F1
#
_cell.length_a   1.000
_cell.length_b   1.000
_cell.length_c   1.000
_cell.angle_alpha   90.00
_cell.angle_beta   90.00
_cell.angle_gamma   90.00
#
_symmetry.space_group_name_H-M   'P 1'
#
loop_
_entity.id
_entity.type
_entity.pdbx_description
1 polymer ?
#
loop_
_entity_poly.entity_id
_entity_poly.type
_entity_poly.pdbx_seq_one_letter_code
_entity_poly.pdbx_strand_id
1 'polypeptide(L)'
;MKLLMPLRVPELAPSLGRVIVPRRLLDPWVPLDDIREELATRVLELGGEGRSAAARESDGDTRARVLEITGRGAWAAAWDHAVRRAGARVADALDAEITRTARTVRLPRRRLRRHLLSNSEKRAIVARLGTGGGPFVAALDELEAAAARAGDASVLEKDAHATWQEALRTVARRLEAAWLALEAEVDAERERWNSEIEALAAWRPARWPILVVWIPLAALLVWLGLILGGYVSAPAWLASRLGF
;
A
#
# COMPACT_ATOMS: atom_id res chain seq x y z
N MET A 1 18.08 5.87 -49.73
CA MET A 1 18.32 4.94 -48.60
C MET A 1 18.70 5.78 -47.39
N LYS A 2 17.87 5.83 -46.34
CA LYS A 2 18.16 6.57 -45.11
C LYS A 2 19.01 5.64 -44.24
N LEU A 3 20.30 5.92 -44.11
CA LEU A 3 21.14 5.20 -43.14
C LEU A 3 20.66 5.61 -41.75
N LEU A 4 20.25 4.62 -40.96
CA LEU A 4 19.80 4.80 -39.57
C LEU A 4 20.96 4.49 -38.64
N MET A 5 21.14 5.32 -37.61
CA MET A 5 22.17 5.12 -36.60
C MET A 5 21.70 4.07 -35.58
N PRO A 6 22.57 3.16 -35.10
CA PRO A 6 22.19 2.22 -34.04
C PRO A 6 21.85 2.97 -32.75
N LEU A 7 20.74 2.58 -32.10
CA LEU A 7 20.35 3.12 -30.81
C LEU A 7 21.28 2.60 -29.72
N ARG A 8 21.76 3.48 -28.84
CA ARG A 8 22.53 3.10 -27.65
C ARG A 8 21.70 3.37 -26.41
N VAL A 9 21.29 2.33 -25.70
CA VAL A 9 20.59 2.45 -24.41
C VAL A 9 21.61 2.83 -23.34
N PRO A 10 21.40 3.90 -22.56
CA PRO A 10 22.30 4.30 -21.49
C PRO A 10 22.25 3.33 -20.29
N GLU A 11 23.33 3.26 -19.52
CA GLU A 11 23.32 2.59 -18.22
C GLU A 11 22.41 3.36 -17.24
N LEU A 12 21.42 2.67 -16.67
CA LEU A 12 20.40 3.27 -15.81
C LEU A 12 20.78 3.27 -14.34
N ALA A 13 21.66 2.35 -13.90
CA ALA A 13 22.06 2.22 -12.49
C ALA A 13 22.54 3.53 -11.85
N PRO A 14 23.37 4.37 -12.51
CA PRO A 14 23.80 5.65 -11.94
C PRO A 14 22.64 6.65 -11.73
N SER A 15 21.52 6.49 -12.44
CA SER A 15 20.36 7.39 -12.41
C SER A 15 19.24 6.93 -11.48
N LEU A 16 19.35 5.74 -10.86
CA LEU A 16 18.33 5.16 -9.98
C LEU A 16 18.57 5.48 -8.48
N GLY A 17 19.70 6.12 -8.14
CA GLY A 17 19.94 6.72 -6.82
C GLY A 17 19.56 5.83 -5.63
N ARG A 18 18.65 6.34 -4.78
CA ARG A 18 18.18 5.69 -3.53
C ARG A 18 17.23 4.50 -3.75
N VAL A 19 16.73 4.29 -4.96
CA VAL A 19 15.93 3.10 -5.28
C VAL A 19 16.78 1.83 -5.16
N ILE A 20 18.08 1.92 -5.47
CA ILE A 20 19.02 0.79 -5.34
C ILE A 20 19.55 0.68 -3.91
N VAL A 21 19.90 1.80 -3.27
CA VAL A 21 20.49 1.80 -1.91
C VAL A 21 19.57 2.53 -0.92
N PRO A 22 18.80 1.82 -0.09
CA PRO A 22 17.96 2.45 0.91
C PRO A 22 18.86 3.05 1.99
N ARG A 23 18.62 4.30 2.38
CA ARG A 23 19.23 4.91 3.56
C ARG A 23 18.12 5.26 4.52
N ARG A 24 17.70 4.30 5.34
CA ARG A 24 16.73 4.54 6.42
C ARG A 24 17.42 4.53 7.77
N LEU A 25 17.02 5.46 8.63
CA LEU A 25 17.47 5.58 10.02
C LEU A 25 16.49 4.91 11.00
N LEU A 26 15.26 4.65 10.56
CA LEU A 26 14.17 4.07 11.35
C LEU A 26 13.51 2.94 10.57
N ASP A 27 12.99 1.95 11.30
CA ASP A 27 12.21 0.87 10.71
C ASP A 27 10.88 1.43 10.18
N PRO A 28 10.51 1.11 8.92
CA PRO A 28 9.24 1.55 8.35
C PRO A 28 8.07 0.83 9.03
N TRP A 29 6.90 1.47 9.06
CA TRP A 29 5.67 0.83 9.53
C TRP A 29 5.31 -0.40 8.69
N VAL A 30 5.43 -0.28 7.36
CA VAL A 30 5.24 -1.38 6.41
C VAL A 30 6.53 -1.59 5.62
N PRO A 31 7.15 -2.78 5.67
CA PRO A 31 8.33 -3.07 4.87
C PRO A 31 7.96 -3.20 3.40
N LEU A 32 8.54 -2.31 2.58
CA LEU A 32 8.37 -2.26 1.12
C LEU A 32 9.67 -2.52 0.35
N ASP A 33 10.74 -2.90 1.04
CA ASP A 33 12.07 -3.00 0.44
C ASP A 33 12.17 -4.11 -0.60
N ASP A 34 11.46 -5.22 -0.40
CA ASP A 34 11.34 -6.29 -1.40
C ASP A 34 10.66 -5.79 -2.69
N ILE A 35 9.61 -4.97 -2.57
CA ILE A 35 8.91 -4.39 -3.74
C ILE A 35 9.80 -3.36 -4.44
N ARG A 36 10.53 -2.55 -3.66
CA ARG A 36 11.51 -1.58 -4.17
C ARG A 36 12.60 -2.27 -4.97
N GLU A 37 13.17 -3.34 -4.41
CA GLU A 37 14.22 -4.14 -5.03
C GLU A 37 13.72 -4.84 -6.29
N GLU A 38 12.51 -5.40 -6.27
CA GLU A 38 11.87 -6.00 -7.45
C GLU A 38 11.65 -4.96 -8.56
N LEU A 39 11.17 -3.76 -8.23
CA LEU A 39 11.01 -2.65 -9.18
C LEU A 39 12.36 -2.19 -9.75
N ALA A 40 13.37 -2.02 -8.90
CA ALA A 40 14.71 -1.64 -9.31
C ALA A 40 15.31 -2.67 -10.27
N THR A 41 15.18 -3.94 -9.91
CA THR A 41 15.64 -5.09 -10.70
C THR A 41 14.94 -5.09 -12.06
N ARG A 42 13.61 -4.94 -12.08
CA ARG A 42 12.86 -4.94 -13.34
C ARG A 42 13.28 -3.81 -14.26
N VAL A 43 13.52 -2.61 -13.75
CA VAL A 43 13.97 -1.48 -14.56
C VAL A 43 15.38 -1.68 -15.10
N LEU A 44 16.28 -2.26 -14.30
CA LEU A 44 17.62 -2.63 -14.75
C LEU A 44 17.58 -3.72 -15.83
N GLU A 45 16.69 -4.70 -15.68
CA GLU A 45 16.42 -5.73 -16.70
C GLU A 45 15.93 -5.10 -18.00
N LEU A 46 14.95 -4.19 -17.97
CA LEU A 46 14.48 -3.48 -19.17
C LEU A 46 15.63 -2.74 -19.88
N GLY A 47 16.51 -2.08 -19.11
CA GLY A 47 17.71 -1.44 -19.65
C GLY A 47 18.73 -2.44 -20.23
N GLY A 48 18.89 -3.60 -19.61
CA GLY A 48 19.75 -4.69 -20.09
C GLY A 48 19.20 -5.39 -21.34
N GLU A 49 17.92 -5.72 -21.34
CA GLU A 49 17.19 -6.25 -22.49
C GLU A 49 17.30 -5.30 -23.68
N GLY A 50 17.06 -3.99 -23.46
CA GLY A 50 17.23 -2.95 -24.46
C GLY A 50 18.65 -2.86 -25.03
N ARG A 51 19.69 -2.91 -24.18
CA ARG A 51 21.10 -2.96 -24.63
C ARG A 51 21.39 -4.24 -25.42
N SER A 52 20.89 -5.38 -24.98
CA SER A 52 21.08 -6.67 -25.66
C SER A 52 20.37 -6.72 -27.01
N ALA A 53 19.21 -6.06 -27.13
CA ALA A 53 18.49 -5.91 -28.39
C ALA A 53 19.26 -4.98 -29.33
N ALA A 54 19.76 -3.85 -28.83
CA ALA A 54 20.58 -2.91 -29.59
C ALA A 54 21.89 -3.51 -30.11
N ALA A 55 22.48 -4.48 -29.40
CA ALA A 55 23.72 -5.15 -29.79
C ALA A 55 23.53 -6.25 -30.85
N ARG A 56 22.31 -6.76 -31.04
CA ARG A 56 22.01 -7.74 -32.09
C ARG A 56 21.73 -6.97 -33.39
N GLU A 57 22.76 -6.77 -34.20
CA GLU A 57 22.68 -6.02 -35.45
C GLU A 57 22.05 -6.88 -36.57
N SER A 58 20.81 -6.58 -36.96
CA SER A 58 20.27 -6.77 -38.33
C SER A 58 18.83 -6.23 -38.40
N ASP A 59 18.54 -5.37 -39.38
CA ASP A 59 17.23 -4.79 -39.73
C ASP A 59 16.55 -3.77 -38.80
N GLY A 60 15.73 -2.91 -39.43
CA GLY A 60 14.96 -1.83 -38.82
C GLY A 60 13.97 -2.29 -37.73
N ASP A 61 13.64 -3.58 -37.69
CA ASP A 61 12.83 -4.22 -36.64
C ASP A 61 13.52 -4.18 -35.26
N THR A 62 14.86 -4.19 -35.24
CA THR A 62 15.66 -4.09 -34.01
C THR A 62 15.44 -2.74 -33.29
N ARG A 63 15.25 -1.65 -34.04
CA ARG A 63 15.04 -0.30 -33.47
C ARG A 63 13.70 -0.20 -32.77
N ALA A 64 12.63 -0.68 -33.44
CA ALA A 64 11.28 -0.69 -32.89
C ALA A 64 11.25 -1.48 -31.57
N ARG A 65 11.90 -2.65 -31.55
CA ARG A 65 12.00 -3.48 -30.36
C ARG A 65 12.73 -2.82 -29.19
N VAL A 66 13.83 -2.10 -29.45
CA VAL A 66 14.54 -1.35 -28.38
C VAL A 66 13.65 -0.27 -27.78
N LEU A 67 12.94 0.49 -28.63
CA LEU A 67 12.03 1.55 -28.19
C LEU A 67 10.81 0.99 -27.44
N GLU A 68 10.32 -0.19 -27.82
CA GLU A 68 9.24 -0.88 -27.11
C GLU A 68 9.68 -1.33 -25.71
N ILE A 69 10.79 -2.06 -25.61
CA ILE A 69 11.32 -2.61 -24.34
C ILE A 69 11.64 -1.48 -23.35
N THR A 70 12.25 -0.40 -23.83
CA THR A 70 12.65 0.75 -23.00
C THR A 70 11.59 1.85 -22.94
N GLY A 71 10.42 1.62 -23.54
CA GLY A 71 9.39 2.62 -23.74
C GLY A 71 8.43 2.77 -22.55
N ARG A 72 7.51 3.72 -22.70
CA ARG A 72 6.51 4.08 -21.69
C ARG A 72 5.77 2.86 -21.11
N GLY A 73 5.29 1.96 -21.97
CA GLY A 73 4.46 0.83 -21.55
C GLY A 73 5.16 -0.10 -20.57
N ALA A 74 6.42 -0.44 -20.83
CA ALA A 74 7.19 -1.35 -19.98
C ALA A 74 7.47 -0.76 -18.59
N TRP A 75 7.85 0.52 -18.54
CA TRP A 75 8.10 1.23 -17.29
C TRP A 75 6.83 1.50 -16.49
N ALA A 76 5.75 1.90 -17.16
CA ALA A 76 4.45 2.11 -16.53
C ALA A 76 3.90 0.80 -15.93
N ALA A 77 4.05 -0.32 -16.64
CA ALA A 77 3.63 -1.63 -16.12
C ALA A 77 4.41 -2.04 -14.86
N ALA A 78 5.73 -1.83 -14.85
CA ALA A 78 6.56 -2.10 -13.67
C ALA A 78 6.16 -1.23 -12.47
N TRP A 79 5.94 0.07 -12.70
CA TRP A 79 5.47 1.00 -11.69
C TRP A 79 4.08 0.62 -11.13
N ASP A 80 3.12 0.38 -12.01
CA ASP A 80 1.75 -0.02 -11.63
C ASP A 80 1.73 -1.30 -10.81
N HIS A 81 2.58 -2.27 -11.17
CA HIS A 81 2.71 -3.52 -10.41
C HIS A 81 3.21 -3.24 -8.99
N ALA A 82 4.27 -2.43 -8.87
CA ALA A 82 4.83 -2.04 -7.58
C ALA A 82 3.81 -1.29 -6.70
N VAL A 83 3.08 -0.32 -7.26
CA VAL A 83 2.04 0.45 -6.54
C VAL A 83 0.92 -0.46 -6.04
N ARG A 84 0.43 -1.40 -6.88
CA ARG A 84 -0.63 -2.34 -6.48
C ARG A 84 -0.16 -3.27 -5.37
N ARG A 85 1.08 -3.79 -5.45
CA ARG A 85 1.65 -4.62 -4.40
C ARG A 85 1.86 -3.85 -3.09
N ALA A 86 2.36 -2.62 -3.17
CA ALA A 86 2.53 -1.77 -2.00
C ALA A 86 1.18 -1.47 -1.33
N GLY A 87 0.17 -1.09 -2.11
CA GLY A 87 -1.17 -0.81 -1.59
C GLY A 87 -1.87 -2.02 -0.99
N ALA A 88 -1.70 -3.21 -1.58
CA ALA A 88 -2.18 -4.45 -0.98
C ALA A 88 -1.53 -4.69 0.39
N ARG A 89 -0.21 -4.51 0.49
CA ARG A 89 0.52 -4.71 1.74
C ARG A 89 0.15 -3.69 2.83
N VAL A 90 -0.05 -2.43 2.46
CA VAL A 90 -0.53 -1.39 3.38
C VAL A 90 -1.94 -1.73 3.88
N ALA A 91 -2.83 -2.17 3.00
CA ALA A 91 -4.17 -2.61 3.40
C ALA A 91 -4.12 -3.81 4.36
N ASP A 92 -3.27 -4.79 4.09
CA ASP A 92 -3.11 -5.95 4.98
C ASP A 92 -2.52 -5.57 6.35
N ALA A 93 -1.58 -4.62 6.38
CA ALA A 93 -1.03 -4.09 7.62
C ALA A 93 -2.09 -3.37 8.47
N LEU A 94 -2.95 -2.55 7.84
CA LEU A 94 -4.07 -1.88 8.49
C LEU A 94 -5.11 -2.88 9.02
N ASP A 95 -5.53 -3.86 8.20
CA ASP A 95 -6.46 -4.92 8.63
C ASP A 95 -5.89 -5.70 9.82
N ALA A 96 -4.58 -5.96 9.83
CA ALA A 96 -3.89 -6.63 10.94
C ALA A 96 -3.85 -5.76 12.20
N GLU A 97 -3.62 -4.45 12.06
CA GLU A 97 -3.62 -3.50 13.18
C GLU A 97 -5.01 -3.34 13.79
N ILE A 98 -6.04 -3.14 12.97
CA ILE A 98 -7.45 -3.10 13.38
C ILE A 98 -7.82 -4.40 14.12
N THR A 99 -7.44 -5.55 13.57
CA THR A 99 -7.71 -6.85 14.18
C THR A 99 -6.98 -7.00 15.52
N ARG A 100 -5.73 -6.53 15.63
CA ARG A 100 -4.95 -6.57 16.86
C ARG A 100 -5.61 -5.70 17.94
N THR A 101 -5.95 -4.45 17.61
CA THR A 101 -6.63 -3.53 18.52
C THR A 101 -7.98 -4.07 18.97
N ALA A 102 -8.78 -4.62 18.04
CA ALA A 102 -10.06 -5.26 18.35
C ALA A 102 -9.92 -6.44 19.32
N ARG A 103 -8.85 -7.24 19.22
CA ARG A 103 -8.57 -8.33 20.18
C ARG A 103 -8.24 -7.78 21.57
N THR A 104 -7.43 -6.72 21.65
CA THR A 104 -7.07 -6.07 22.92
C THR A 104 -8.31 -5.59 23.67
N VAL A 105 -9.27 -4.97 22.97
CA VAL A 105 -10.51 -4.48 23.57
C VAL A 105 -11.62 -5.55 23.66
N ARG A 106 -11.34 -6.80 23.25
CA ARG A 106 -12.30 -7.92 23.20
C ARG A 106 -13.56 -7.62 22.40
N LEU A 107 -13.41 -6.95 21.26
CA LEU A 107 -14.53 -6.60 20.38
C LEU A 107 -15.20 -7.87 19.81
N PRO A 108 -16.54 -7.97 19.81
CA PRO A 108 -17.24 -9.08 19.17
C PRO A 108 -16.95 -9.18 17.67
N ARG A 109 -16.76 -10.40 17.15
CA ARG A 109 -16.44 -10.68 15.74
C ARG A 109 -17.38 -10.03 14.73
N ARG A 110 -18.68 -9.95 15.04
CA ARG A 110 -19.69 -9.31 14.18
C ARG A 110 -19.46 -7.80 14.02
N ARG A 111 -18.95 -7.13 15.07
CA ARG A 111 -18.59 -5.70 15.01
C ARG A 111 -17.25 -5.50 14.33
N LEU A 112 -16.26 -6.35 14.61
CA LEU A 112 -14.96 -6.32 13.91
C LEU A 112 -15.13 -6.31 12.39
N ARG A 113 -16.00 -7.18 11.84
CA ARG A 113 -16.26 -7.23 10.38
C ARG A 113 -16.70 -5.90 9.77
N ARG A 114 -17.25 -4.96 10.55
CA ARG A 114 -17.66 -3.63 10.06
C ARG A 114 -16.52 -2.61 10.08
N HIS A 115 -15.42 -2.91 10.78
CA HIS A 115 -14.24 -2.06 10.87
C HIS A 115 -13.11 -2.52 9.97
N LEU A 116 -13.18 -3.72 9.38
CA LEU A 116 -12.20 -4.16 8.39
C LEU A 116 -12.35 -3.38 7.09
N LEU A 117 -11.24 -3.22 6.38
CA LEU A 117 -11.21 -2.46 5.13
C LEU A 117 -12.11 -3.12 4.07
N SER A 118 -13.02 -2.31 3.54
CA SER A 118 -13.80 -2.61 2.36
C SER A 118 -12.94 -2.64 1.09
N ASN A 119 -13.41 -3.33 0.05
CA ASN A 119 -12.72 -3.34 -1.25
C ASN A 119 -12.57 -1.94 -1.86
N SER A 120 -13.52 -1.03 -1.59
CA SER A 120 -13.43 0.38 -2.00
C SER A 120 -12.29 1.11 -1.29
N GLU A 121 -12.11 0.90 0.01
CA GLU A 121 -11.01 1.51 0.76
C GLU A 121 -9.65 0.96 0.32
N LYS A 122 -9.54 -0.36 0.09
CA LYS A 122 -8.32 -0.97 -0.46
C LYS A 122 -7.95 -0.37 -1.82
N ARG A 123 -8.93 -0.13 -2.70
CA ARG A 123 -8.71 0.56 -3.98
C ARG A 123 -8.32 2.02 -3.80
N ALA A 124 -8.92 2.71 -2.83
CA ALA A 124 -8.60 4.10 -2.54
C ALA A 124 -7.17 4.26 -2.01
N ILE A 125 -6.69 3.32 -1.17
CA ILE A 125 -5.29 3.26 -0.72
C ILE A 125 -4.36 3.15 -1.92
N VAL A 126 -4.59 2.18 -2.81
CA VAL A 126 -3.78 2.01 -4.04
C VAL A 126 -3.75 3.28 -4.89
N ALA A 127 -4.91 3.93 -5.07
CA ALA A 127 -5.00 5.17 -5.85
C ALA A 127 -4.22 6.33 -5.21
N ARG A 128 -4.30 6.50 -3.88
CA ARG A 128 -3.54 7.52 -3.15
C ARG A 128 -2.04 7.27 -3.25
N LEU A 129 -1.58 6.05 -3.00
CA LEU A 129 -0.17 5.68 -3.14
C LEU A 129 0.37 5.95 -4.56
N GLY A 130 -0.46 5.73 -5.59
CA GLY A 130 -0.10 6.03 -6.98
C GLY A 130 -0.05 7.52 -7.32
N THR A 131 -0.62 8.41 -6.50
CA THR A 131 -0.71 9.85 -6.79
C THR A 131 0.68 10.50 -6.87
N GLY A 132 1.64 10.02 -6.08
CA GLY A 132 3.04 10.46 -6.13
C GLY A 132 3.75 10.15 -7.46
N GLY A 133 3.18 9.29 -8.31
CA GLY A 133 3.72 8.91 -9.62
C GLY A 133 3.47 9.91 -10.75
N GLY A 134 2.68 10.97 -10.54
CA GLY A 134 2.30 11.91 -11.61
C GLY A 134 3.48 12.49 -12.41
N PRO A 135 4.51 13.07 -11.76
CA PRO A 135 5.70 13.57 -12.46
C PRO A 135 6.52 12.49 -13.19
N PHE A 136 6.46 11.25 -12.72
CA PHE A 136 7.09 10.11 -13.39
C PHE A 136 6.31 9.73 -14.66
N VAL A 137 4.98 9.68 -14.59
CA VAL A 137 4.12 9.43 -15.76
C VAL A 137 4.33 10.51 -16.84
N ALA A 138 4.42 11.78 -16.43
CA ALA A 138 4.72 12.87 -17.36
C ALA A 138 6.09 12.69 -18.04
N ALA A 139 7.12 12.26 -17.30
CA ALA A 139 8.42 11.94 -17.89
C ALA A 139 8.36 10.74 -18.85
N LEU A 140 7.48 9.76 -18.59
CA LEU A 140 7.23 8.66 -19.54
C LEU A 140 6.56 9.14 -20.82
N ASP A 141 5.64 10.11 -20.74
CA ASP A 141 5.03 10.75 -21.93
C ASP A 141 6.09 11.50 -22.76
N GLU A 142 7.00 12.22 -22.10
CA GLU A 142 8.14 12.88 -22.75
C GLU A 142 9.10 11.87 -23.40
N LEU A 143 9.35 10.74 -22.73
CA LEU A 143 10.14 9.64 -23.27
C LEU A 143 9.50 9.04 -24.52
N GLU A 144 8.19 8.82 -24.52
CA GLU A 144 7.46 8.30 -25.68
C GLU A 144 7.55 9.26 -26.87
N ALA A 145 7.37 10.57 -26.62
CA ALA A 145 7.53 11.59 -27.65
C ALA A 145 8.98 11.68 -28.19
N ALA A 146 9.97 11.48 -27.33
CA ALA A 146 11.38 11.40 -27.74
C ALA A 146 11.69 10.11 -28.49
N ALA A 147 11.08 8.98 -28.10
CA ALA A 147 11.22 7.69 -28.75
C ALA A 147 10.65 7.70 -30.18
N ALA A 148 9.49 8.32 -30.40
CA ALA A 148 8.92 8.48 -31.74
C ALA A 148 9.86 9.26 -32.67
N ARG A 149 10.39 10.41 -32.20
CA ARG A 149 11.37 11.22 -32.95
C ARG A 149 12.67 10.45 -33.20
N ALA A 150 13.16 9.73 -32.20
CA ALA A 150 14.33 8.89 -32.36
C ALA A 150 14.04 7.73 -33.33
N GLY A 151 12.84 7.17 -33.37
CA GLY A 151 12.43 6.13 -34.33
C GLY A 151 12.69 6.53 -35.78
N ASP A 152 12.30 7.74 -36.15
CA ASP A 152 12.35 8.24 -37.53
C ASP A 152 13.68 8.91 -37.91
N ALA A 153 14.56 9.17 -36.94
CA ALA A 153 15.79 9.94 -37.11
C ALA A 153 16.85 9.29 -38.01
N SER A 154 17.40 10.06 -38.97
CA SER A 154 18.59 9.64 -39.75
C SER A 154 19.90 9.74 -38.95
N VAL A 155 20.98 9.18 -39.51
CA VAL A 155 22.37 9.38 -39.02
C VAL A 155 22.77 10.86 -38.86
N LEU A 156 22.13 11.79 -39.57
CA LEU A 156 22.39 13.24 -39.45
C LEU A 156 21.66 13.88 -38.27
N GLU A 157 20.60 13.24 -37.75
CA GLU A 157 19.76 13.74 -36.65
C GLU A 157 20.23 13.20 -35.29
N LYS A 158 21.52 13.39 -34.99
CA LYS A 158 22.15 12.89 -33.75
C LYS A 158 21.51 13.45 -32.47
N ASP A 159 20.96 14.65 -32.54
CA ASP A 159 20.30 15.31 -31.41
C ASP A 159 19.01 14.59 -30.98
N ALA A 160 18.30 13.95 -31.91
CA ALA A 160 17.11 13.16 -31.59
C ALA A 160 17.47 11.95 -30.70
N HIS A 161 18.59 11.30 -31.02
CA HIS A 161 19.13 10.19 -30.23
C HIS A 161 19.59 10.63 -28.85
N ALA A 162 20.32 11.73 -28.76
CA ALA A 162 20.76 12.29 -27.48
C ALA A 162 19.57 12.69 -26.59
N THR A 163 18.54 13.29 -27.19
CA THR A 163 17.31 13.67 -26.49
C THR A 163 16.58 12.45 -25.91
N TRP A 164 16.47 11.36 -26.68
CA TRP A 164 15.87 10.12 -26.18
C TRP A 164 16.68 9.49 -25.03
N GLN A 165 18.01 9.46 -25.12
CA GLN A 165 18.86 8.96 -24.03
C GLN A 165 18.71 9.80 -22.75
N GLU A 166 18.60 11.12 -22.88
CA GLU A 166 18.39 12.00 -21.74
C GLU A 166 16.99 11.87 -21.15
N ALA A 167 15.97 11.65 -21.98
CA ALA A 167 14.63 11.32 -21.52
C ALA A 167 14.64 10.02 -20.69
N LEU A 168 15.36 8.97 -21.12
CA LEU A 168 15.52 7.73 -20.34
C LEU A 168 16.16 7.97 -18.96
N ARG A 169 17.24 8.76 -18.88
CA ARG A 169 17.86 9.12 -17.58
C ARG A 169 16.92 9.94 -16.71
N THR A 170 16.14 10.82 -17.32
CA THR A 170 15.14 11.63 -16.62
C THR A 170 14.04 10.76 -16.03
N VAL A 171 13.53 9.80 -16.78
CA VAL A 171 12.56 8.82 -16.30
C VAL A 171 13.11 8.03 -15.11
N ALA A 172 14.37 7.56 -15.17
CA ALA A 172 15.01 6.86 -14.04
C ALA A 172 15.08 7.74 -12.78
N ARG A 173 15.48 9.01 -12.91
CA ARG A 173 15.50 9.97 -11.79
C ARG A 173 14.10 10.25 -11.23
N ARG A 174 13.09 10.32 -12.11
CA ARG A 174 11.69 10.57 -11.71
C ARG A 174 11.06 9.35 -11.05
N LEU A 175 11.49 8.14 -11.40
CA LEU A 175 11.07 6.91 -10.73
C LEU A 175 11.53 6.92 -9.26
N GLU A 176 12.76 7.36 -8.99
CA GLU A 176 13.24 7.53 -7.61
C GLU A 176 12.36 8.50 -6.83
N ALA A 177 12.08 9.67 -7.40
CA ALA A 177 11.21 10.65 -6.75
C ALA A 177 9.80 10.10 -6.51
N ALA A 178 9.24 9.35 -7.47
CA ALA A 178 7.93 8.72 -7.34
C ALA A 178 7.90 7.66 -6.24
N TRP A 179 8.96 6.85 -6.12
CA TRP A 179 9.08 5.87 -5.04
C TRP A 179 9.14 6.53 -3.66
N LEU A 180 9.93 7.59 -3.50
CA LEU A 180 10.01 8.34 -2.24
C LEU A 180 8.66 9.01 -1.89
N ALA A 181 7.94 9.52 -2.88
CA ALA A 181 6.60 10.05 -2.68
C ALA A 181 5.60 8.97 -2.26
N LEU A 182 5.71 7.75 -2.81
CA LEU A 182 4.91 6.61 -2.38
C LEU A 182 5.17 6.26 -0.91
N GLU A 183 6.43 6.20 -0.48
CA GLU A 183 6.77 5.94 0.93
C GLU A 183 6.19 7.02 1.86
N ALA A 184 6.29 8.29 1.49
CA ALA A 184 5.69 9.38 2.25
C ALA A 184 4.15 9.25 2.34
N GLU A 185 3.50 8.78 1.27
CA GLU A 185 2.05 8.56 1.26
C GLU A 185 1.63 7.36 2.12
N VAL A 186 2.50 6.35 2.29
CA VAL A 186 2.29 5.24 3.24
C VAL A 186 2.24 5.79 4.67
N ASP A 187 3.17 6.67 5.03
CA ASP A 187 3.18 7.32 6.34
C ASP A 187 1.95 8.22 6.53
N ALA A 188 1.55 8.95 5.48
CA ALA A 188 0.32 9.74 5.51
C ALA A 188 -0.94 8.87 5.67
N GLU A 189 -0.97 7.68 5.04
CA GLU A 189 -2.07 6.73 5.21
C GLU A 189 -2.14 6.22 6.65
N ARG A 190 -1.00 5.91 7.27
CA ARG A 190 -0.95 5.55 8.69
C ARG A 190 -1.59 6.63 9.57
N GLU A 191 -1.20 7.88 9.36
CA GLU A 191 -1.70 9.00 10.16
C GLU A 191 -3.21 9.19 9.98
N ARG A 192 -3.74 9.01 8.77
CA ARG A 192 -5.19 9.07 8.51
C ARG A 192 -5.97 8.05 9.33
N TRP A 193 -5.45 6.82 9.44
CA TRP A 193 -6.13 5.73 10.14
C TRP A 193 -5.93 5.75 11.67
N ASN A 194 -4.93 6.49 12.18
CA ASN A 194 -4.66 6.55 13.62
C ASN A 194 -5.92 6.93 14.43
N SER A 195 -6.65 7.95 13.99
CA SER A 195 -7.87 8.40 14.68
C SER A 195 -8.96 7.32 14.77
N GLU A 196 -9.13 6.51 13.71
CA GLU A 196 -10.09 5.41 13.69
C GLU A 196 -9.65 4.25 14.58
N ILE A 197 -8.36 3.93 14.56
CA ILE A 197 -7.75 2.91 15.42
C ILE A 197 -7.85 3.32 16.89
N GLU A 198 -7.65 4.60 17.22
CA GLU A 198 -7.83 5.15 18.56
C GLU A 198 -9.28 5.08 19.02
N ALA A 199 -10.23 5.44 18.16
CA ALA A 199 -11.66 5.31 18.45
C ALA A 199 -12.05 3.85 18.73
N LEU A 200 -11.47 2.91 17.99
CA LEU A 200 -11.63 1.48 18.22
C LEU A 200 -11.00 1.04 19.55
N ALA A 201 -9.81 1.54 19.89
CA ALA A 201 -9.11 1.26 21.14
C ALA A 201 -9.85 1.81 22.38
N ALA A 202 -10.58 2.91 22.22
CA ALA A 202 -11.42 3.49 23.25
C ALA A 202 -12.69 2.68 23.52
N TRP A 203 -13.02 1.68 22.68
CA TRP A 203 -14.21 0.86 22.86
C TRP A 203 -14.21 0.16 24.23
N ARG A 204 -15.38 0.19 24.87
CA ARG A 204 -15.65 -0.51 26.13
C ARG A 204 -16.91 -1.35 25.97
N PRO A 205 -16.92 -2.60 26.47
CA PRO A 205 -18.15 -3.38 26.51
C PRO A 205 -19.14 -2.72 27.45
N ALA A 206 -20.41 -2.63 27.03
CA ALA A 206 -21.49 -2.11 27.87
C ALA A 206 -21.66 -3.03 29.08
N ARG A 207 -21.42 -2.50 30.29
CA ARG A 207 -21.57 -3.25 31.55
C ARG A 207 -23.01 -3.25 32.08
N TRP A 208 -23.89 -2.44 31.49
CA TRP A 208 -25.29 -2.31 31.93
C TRP A 208 -26.07 -3.63 31.98
N PRO A 209 -25.92 -4.59 31.05
CA PRO A 209 -26.62 -5.88 31.15
C PRO A 209 -26.26 -6.65 32.43
N ILE A 210 -24.99 -6.54 32.86
CA ILE A 210 -24.53 -7.15 34.12
C ILE A 210 -25.25 -6.47 35.29
N LEU A 211 -25.30 -5.13 35.30
CA LEU A 211 -25.98 -4.37 36.35
C LEU A 211 -27.48 -4.71 36.42
N VAL A 212 -28.16 -4.80 35.28
CA VAL A 212 -29.59 -5.12 35.19
C VAL A 212 -29.90 -6.50 35.76
N VAL A 213 -28.99 -7.47 35.66
CA VAL A 213 -29.18 -8.82 36.22
C VAL A 213 -28.72 -8.88 37.69
N TRP A 214 -27.59 -8.27 38.02
CA TRP A 214 -27.01 -8.34 39.36
C TRP A 214 -27.81 -7.57 40.40
N ILE A 215 -28.35 -6.40 40.06
CA ILE A 215 -29.14 -5.58 40.99
C ILE A 215 -30.37 -6.34 41.52
N PRO A 216 -31.27 -6.90 40.68
CA PRO A 216 -32.43 -7.63 41.18
C PRO A 216 -32.03 -8.93 41.88
N LEU A 217 -30.98 -9.62 41.43
CA LEU A 217 -30.50 -10.82 42.10
C LEU A 217 -29.97 -10.50 43.51
N ALA A 218 -29.17 -9.44 43.66
CA ALA A 218 -28.68 -8.99 44.95
C ALA A 218 -29.83 -8.56 45.86
N ALA A 219 -30.82 -7.82 45.33
CA ALA A 219 -32.00 -7.44 46.08
C ALA A 219 -32.79 -8.67 46.58
N LEU A 220 -32.97 -9.68 45.73
CA LEU A 220 -33.62 -10.94 46.09
C LEU A 220 -32.84 -11.69 47.18
N LEU A 221 -31.52 -11.80 47.05
CA LEU A 221 -30.68 -12.48 48.03
C LEU A 221 -30.68 -11.76 49.39
N VAL A 222 -30.62 -10.43 49.40
CA VAL A 222 -30.73 -9.62 50.62
C VAL A 222 -32.10 -9.83 51.28
N TRP A 223 -33.18 -9.77 50.50
CA TRP A 223 -34.54 -10.02 50.99
C TRP A 223 -34.68 -11.42 51.60
N LEU A 224 -34.12 -12.43 50.94
CA LEU A 224 -34.14 -13.81 51.43
C LEU A 224 -33.35 -13.93 52.75
N GLY A 225 -32.16 -13.33 52.82
CA GLY A 225 -31.33 -13.30 54.02
C GLY A 225 -32.00 -12.61 55.20
N LEU A 226 -32.75 -11.52 54.96
CA LEU A 226 -33.53 -10.83 55.99
C LEU A 226 -34.66 -11.71 56.55
N ILE A 227 -35.31 -12.50 55.70
CA ILE A 227 -36.35 -13.45 56.13
C ILE A 227 -35.74 -14.58 56.96
N LEU A 228 -34.67 -15.21 56.46
CA LEU A 228 -33.97 -16.30 57.16
C LEU A 228 -33.33 -15.86 58.48
N GLY A 229 -32.86 -14.61 58.56
CA GLY A 229 -32.31 -14.01 59.78
C GLY A 229 -33.36 -13.54 60.79
N GLY A 230 -34.66 -13.63 60.47
CA GLY A 230 -35.75 -13.24 61.37
C GLY A 230 -35.99 -11.73 61.50
N TYR A 231 -35.36 -10.91 60.64
CA TYR A 231 -35.53 -9.46 60.65
C TYR A 231 -36.81 -9.01 59.91
N VAL A 232 -37.34 -9.84 59.00
CA VAL A 232 -38.57 -9.59 58.23
C VAL A 232 -39.43 -10.85 58.22
N SER A 233 -40.75 -10.70 58.36
CA SER A 233 -41.69 -11.82 58.33
C SER A 233 -41.74 -12.49 56.95
N ALA A 234 -41.68 -13.83 56.95
CA ALA A 234 -41.78 -14.63 55.73
C ALA A 234 -43.18 -14.44 55.11
N PRO A 235 -43.28 -14.28 53.77
CA PRO A 235 -44.57 -14.28 53.10
C PRO A 235 -45.34 -15.59 53.32
N ALA A 236 -46.66 -15.52 53.40
CA ALA A 236 -47.53 -16.65 53.75
C ALA A 236 -47.33 -17.91 52.88
N TRP A 237 -46.97 -17.74 51.60
CA TRP A 237 -46.70 -18.84 50.68
C TRP A 237 -45.32 -19.50 50.88
N LEU A 238 -44.37 -18.78 51.47
CA LEU A 238 -43.02 -19.29 51.78
C LEU A 238 -43.00 -19.95 53.16
N ALA A 239 -43.73 -19.35 54.12
CA ALA A 239 -43.93 -19.90 55.46
C ALA A 239 -44.57 -21.30 55.40
N SER A 240 -45.63 -21.47 54.61
CA SER A 240 -46.33 -22.76 54.43
C SER A 240 -45.47 -23.87 53.81
N ARG A 241 -44.39 -23.54 53.11
CA ARG A 241 -43.45 -24.50 52.51
C ARG A 241 -42.24 -24.82 53.37
N LEU A 242 -41.84 -23.91 54.26
CA LEU A 242 -40.65 -24.07 55.11
C LEU A 242 -40.99 -24.60 56.52
N GLY A 243 -42.26 -24.79 56.85
CA GLY A 243 -42.69 -25.41 58.11
C GLY A 243 -42.61 -24.47 59.32
N PHE A 244 -42.70 -23.17 59.08
CA PHE A 244 -42.94 -22.14 60.10
C PHE A 244 -44.44 -21.91 60.30
#